data_AF-A0A6J0AVF1-F1
#
_entry.id   AF-A0A6J0AVF1-F1
#
_cell.length_a   1.000
_cell.length_b   1.000
_cell.length_c   1.000
_cell.angle_alpha   90.00
_cell.angle_beta   90.00
_cell.angle_gamma   90.00
#
_symmetry.space_group_name_H-M   'P 1'
#
loop_
_entity.id
_entity.type
_entity.pdbx_description
1 polymer ?
#
loop_
_entity_poly.entity_id
_entity_poly.type
_entity_poly.pdbx_seq_one_letter_code
_entity_poly.pdbx_strand_id
1 'polypeptide(L)'
;MVDRPGYEACRAEGPGAFKRWECSLPFAPFGPVRFSEKIQRFTPFSLGFEFLPGETYYYILPTPESPGQCLRLQVSVCCKEDKPESAHPVGSPGESGTSGWQGGATPSPLCLLLLLLLPILRLLRVL
;
A
#
# COMPACT_ATOMS: atom_id res chain seq x y z
N MET A 1 9.16 6.35 14.29
CA MET A 1 8.18 7.01 13.39
C MET A 1 7.54 8.13 14.18
N VAL A 2 7.20 9.21 13.49
CA VAL A 2 6.64 10.43 14.09
C VAL A 2 5.51 10.97 13.22
N ASP A 3 4.74 11.91 13.77
CA ASP A 3 3.81 12.72 13.02
C ASP A 3 4.54 13.85 12.27
N ARG A 4 3.79 14.63 11.47
CA ARG A 4 4.35 15.74 10.68
C ARG A 4 5.03 16.81 11.55
N PRO A 5 4.45 17.29 12.67
CA PRO A 5 5.14 18.21 13.57
C PRO A 5 6.44 17.65 14.14
N GLY A 6 6.44 16.39 14.59
CA GLY A 6 7.65 15.72 15.10
C GLY A 6 8.73 15.58 14.03
N TYR A 7 8.33 15.32 12.78
CA TYR A 7 9.24 15.28 11.63
C TYR A 7 9.89 16.64 11.38
N GLU A 8 9.10 17.71 11.32
CA GLU A 8 9.59 19.07 11.07
C GLU A 8 10.54 19.55 12.18
N ALA A 9 10.23 19.21 13.43
CA ALA A 9 11.00 19.59 14.62
C ALA A 9 12.14 18.63 14.99
N CYS A 10 12.34 17.52 14.26
CA CYS A 10 13.27 16.45 14.67
C CYS A 10 12.99 15.89 16.09
N ARG A 11 11.73 15.82 16.51
CA ARG A 11 11.36 15.38 17.86
C ARG A 11 10.76 13.97 17.84
N ALA A 12 11.40 13.04 18.54
CA ALA A 12 10.98 11.64 18.64
C ALA A 12 10.03 11.34 19.82
N GLU A 13 9.47 12.37 20.43
CA GLU A 13 8.59 12.30 21.60
C GLU A 13 7.23 12.89 21.25
N GLY A 14 6.18 12.40 21.90
CA GLY A 14 4.82 12.91 21.77
C GLY A 14 3.80 11.83 21.42
N PRO A 15 2.50 12.17 21.36
CA PRO A 15 1.42 11.20 21.18
C PRO A 15 1.48 10.42 19.86
N GLY A 16 2.00 11.02 18.79
CA GLY A 16 2.16 10.38 17.46
C GLY A 16 3.53 9.75 17.25
N ALA A 17 4.41 9.75 18.26
CA ALA A 17 5.76 9.25 18.15
C ALA A 17 5.89 7.85 18.78
N PHE A 18 6.52 6.94 18.05
CA PHE A 18 6.81 5.60 18.57
C PHE A 18 8.08 5.02 17.96
N LYS A 19 8.82 4.28 18.78
CA LYS A 19 10.06 3.62 18.40
C LYS A 19 9.74 2.43 17.48
N ARG A 20 10.29 2.47 16.26
CA ARG A 20 10.16 1.39 15.25
C ARG A 20 11.31 0.42 15.26
N TRP A 21 12.48 0.96 15.53
CA TRP A 21 13.76 0.27 15.45
C TRP A 21 14.75 0.98 16.36
N GLU A 22 15.77 0.25 16.79
CA GLU A 22 16.87 0.76 17.59
C GLU A 22 18.21 0.30 17.01
N CYS A 23 19.05 1.26 16.63
CA CYS A 23 20.38 1.01 16.10
C CYS A 23 21.39 0.87 17.25
N SER A 24 21.38 -0.27 17.95
CA SER A 24 22.23 -0.51 19.13
C SER A 24 23.52 -1.28 18.86
N LEU A 25 23.70 -1.82 17.66
CA LEU A 25 24.84 -2.70 17.30
C LEU A 25 25.69 -2.07 16.19
N PRO A 26 26.57 -1.10 16.51
CA PRO A 26 27.41 -0.43 15.50
C PRO A 26 28.44 -1.36 14.85
N PHE A 27 28.92 -2.38 15.58
CA PHE A 27 29.93 -3.34 15.12
C PHE A 27 29.35 -4.76 15.02
N ALA A 28 28.18 -4.88 14.40
CA ALA A 28 27.53 -6.18 14.23
C ALA A 28 28.43 -7.15 13.42
N PRO A 29 28.61 -8.40 13.88
CA PRO A 29 29.61 -9.33 13.32
C PRO A 29 29.33 -9.75 11.87
N PHE A 30 28.09 -9.59 11.40
CA PHE A 30 27.65 -9.99 10.06
C PHE A 30 27.25 -8.79 9.19
N GLY A 31 27.78 -7.61 9.50
CA GLY A 31 27.48 -6.35 8.80
C GLY A 31 26.28 -5.61 9.38
N PRO A 32 25.86 -4.49 8.75
CA PRO A 32 24.83 -3.61 9.27
C PRO A 32 23.50 -4.32 9.52
N VAL A 33 22.93 -4.15 10.72
CA VAL A 33 21.63 -4.72 11.06
C VAL A 33 20.54 -4.02 10.26
N ARG A 34 19.71 -4.81 9.57
CA ARG A 34 18.69 -4.29 8.65
C ARG A 34 17.34 -4.20 9.34
N PHE A 35 16.76 -3.00 9.30
CA PHE A 35 15.34 -2.80 9.55
C PHE A 35 14.57 -2.93 8.23
N SER A 36 13.53 -3.77 8.21
CA SER A 36 12.65 -3.94 7.05
C SER A 36 11.22 -3.63 7.44
N GLU A 37 10.55 -2.79 6.67
CA GLU A 37 9.15 -2.44 6.86
C GLU A 37 8.38 -2.86 5.60
N LYS A 38 7.24 -3.51 5.80
CA LYS A 38 6.34 -3.85 4.70
C LYS A 38 5.22 -2.81 4.63
N ILE A 39 5.10 -2.17 3.48
CA ILE A 39 4.00 -1.24 3.20
C ILE A 39 2.75 -2.07 2.88
N GLN A 40 1.85 -2.20 3.85
CA GLN A 40 0.62 -2.99 3.73
C GLN A 40 -0.52 -2.36 4.51
N ARG A 41 -1.75 -2.56 4.01
CA ARG A 41 -2.97 -2.00 4.61
C ARG A 41 -3.43 -2.74 5.86
N PHE A 42 -3.18 -4.04 5.93
CA PHE A 42 -3.60 -4.87 7.05
C PHE A 42 -2.41 -5.63 7.58
N THR A 43 -2.19 -5.54 8.89
CA THR A 43 -1.13 -6.28 9.59
C THR A 43 -1.76 -7.33 10.50
N PRO A 44 -1.28 -8.59 10.47
CA PRO A 44 -1.74 -9.60 11.42
C PRO A 44 -1.12 -9.42 12.82
N PHE A 45 -0.16 -8.49 12.98
CA PHE A 45 0.53 -8.24 14.24
C PHE A 45 -0.09 -7.07 15.00
N SER A 46 -0.42 -7.24 16.28
CA SER A 46 -1.04 -6.20 17.12
C SER A 46 -0.19 -4.94 17.32
N LEU A 47 1.15 -5.08 17.23
CA LEU A 47 2.09 -3.95 17.27
C LEU A 47 2.59 -3.56 15.87
N GLY A 48 2.04 -4.18 14.82
CA GLY A 48 2.33 -3.81 13.45
C GLY A 48 1.74 -2.45 13.12
N PHE A 49 2.08 -1.96 11.94
CA PHE A 49 1.53 -0.70 11.45
C PHE A 49 0.92 -0.87 10.07
N GLU A 50 -0.14 -0.11 9.87
CA GLU A 50 -0.95 -0.16 8.66
C GLU A 50 -0.74 1.11 7.84
N PHE A 51 -0.44 0.91 6.57
CA PHE A 51 -0.21 1.96 5.60
C PHE A 51 -1.46 2.14 4.74
N LEU A 52 -1.95 3.37 4.67
CA LEU A 52 -3.12 3.74 3.88
C LEU A 52 -2.66 4.33 2.54
N PRO A 53 -3.31 3.98 1.43
CA PRO A 53 -3.00 4.58 0.14
C PRO A 53 -3.25 6.08 0.11
N GLY A 54 -2.35 6.84 -0.51
CA GLY A 54 -2.40 8.29 -0.57
C GLY A 54 -1.88 9.02 0.67
N GLU A 55 -1.58 8.30 1.75
CA GLU A 55 -1.04 8.87 2.99
C GLU A 55 0.50 8.98 2.96
N THR A 56 1.02 9.88 3.80
CA THR A 56 2.46 10.11 3.96
C THR A 56 2.89 9.87 5.40
N TYR A 57 3.97 9.11 5.55
CA TYR A 57 4.51 8.65 6.83
C TYR A 57 5.93 9.15 7.03
N TYR A 58 6.26 9.47 8.28
CA TYR A 58 7.49 10.19 8.61
C TYR A 58 8.38 9.42 9.58
N TYR A 59 9.64 9.26 9.19
CA TYR A 59 10.68 8.64 10.01
C TYR A 59 11.78 9.65 10.29
N ILE A 60 12.31 9.61 11.51
CA ILE A 60 13.48 10.37 11.92
C ILE A 60 14.45 9.44 12.66
N LEU A 61 15.74 9.75 12.56
CA LEU A 61 16.78 9.22 13.42
C LEU A 61 17.42 10.40 14.15
N PRO A 62 17.04 10.65 15.42
CA PRO A 62 17.62 11.72 16.22
C PRO A 62 19.12 11.52 16.39
N THR A 63 19.88 12.60 16.29
CA THR A 63 21.31 12.61 16.57
C THR A 63 21.55 13.25 17.94
N PRO A 64 22.01 12.51 18.96
CA PRO A 64 22.22 13.04 20.31
C PRO A 64 23.16 14.27 20.33
N GLU A 65 24.16 14.25 19.45
CA GLU A 65 25.20 15.27 19.33
C GLU A 65 24.72 16.60 18.72
N SER A 66 23.53 16.63 18.10
CA SER A 66 23.08 17.77 17.30
C SER A 66 21.58 18.02 17.48
N PRO A 67 21.17 18.67 18.59
CA PRO A 67 19.77 18.96 18.87
C PRO A 67 19.13 19.78 17.74
N GLY A 68 17.94 19.39 17.30
CA GLY A 68 17.21 20.03 16.20
C GLY A 68 17.68 19.60 14.80
N GLN A 69 18.79 18.88 14.68
CA GLN A 69 19.20 18.19 13.46
C GLN A 69 18.92 16.68 13.60
N CYS A 70 18.51 16.04 12.51
CA CYS A 70 18.28 14.61 12.47
C CYS A 70 18.28 14.13 11.03
N LEU A 71 18.57 12.84 10.83
CA LEU A 71 18.29 12.19 9.55
C LEU A 71 16.79 11.94 9.44
N ARG A 72 16.25 12.14 8.24
CA ARG A 72 14.82 12.14 7.98
C ARG A 72 14.49 11.30 6.76
N LEU A 73 13.37 10.58 6.80
CA LEU A 73 12.82 9.85 5.66
C LEU A 73 11.31 10.08 5.60
N GLN A 74 10.84 10.51 4.43
CA GLN A 74 9.42 10.65 4.11
C GLN A 74 9.03 9.50 3.18
N VAL A 75 7.94 8.81 3.52
CA VAL A 75 7.39 7.71 2.73
C VAL A 75 5.98 8.07 2.32
N SER A 76 5.77 8.35 1.03
CA SER A 76 4.44 8.59 0.48
C SER A 76 3.94 7.31 -0.19
N VAL A 77 2.82 6.79 0.30
CA VAL A 77 2.18 5.61 -0.28
C VAL A 77 1.40 6.08 -1.50
N CYS A 78 1.73 5.52 -2.66
CA CYS A 78 1.07 5.92 -3.90
C CYS A 78 -0.45 5.74 -3.79
N CYS A 79 -1.11 6.58 -4.59
CA CYS A 79 -2.42 6.33 -5.16
C CYS A 79 -3.51 6.52 -4.10
N LYS A 80 -4.43 7.46 -4.31
CA LYS A 80 -5.63 7.51 -3.47
C LYS A 80 -6.53 6.36 -3.92
N GLU A 81 -7.09 5.63 -2.96
CA GLU A 81 -8.16 4.70 -3.32
C GLU A 81 -9.31 5.50 -3.92
N ASP A 82 -9.67 5.16 -5.15
CA ASP A 82 -10.96 5.55 -5.68
C ASP A 82 -12.02 4.90 -4.78
N LYS A 83 -12.86 5.71 -4.15
CA LYS A 83 -13.90 5.24 -3.23
C LYS A 83 -14.68 4.13 -3.95
N PRO A 84 -14.68 2.88 -3.45
CA PRO A 84 -15.59 1.89 -3.99
C PRO A 84 -17.01 2.37 -3.67
N GLU A 85 -17.78 2.67 -4.70
CA GLU A 85 -19.21 2.89 -4.59
C GLU A 85 -19.81 1.64 -3.95
N SER A 86 -20.39 1.79 -2.75
CA SER A 86 -21.20 0.79 -2.08
C SER A 86 -20.51 -0.55 -1.78
N ALA A 87 -19.85 -0.63 -0.62
CA ALA A 87 -19.81 -1.89 0.11
C ALA A 87 -21.27 -2.24 0.49
N HIS A 88 -21.84 -3.23 -0.18
CA HIS A 88 -23.10 -3.84 0.25
C HIS A 88 -22.97 -4.25 1.74
N PRO A 89 -24.00 -4.02 2.57
CA PRO A 89 -23.94 -4.38 3.98
C PRO A 89 -23.72 -5.89 4.11
N VAL A 90 -22.73 -6.26 4.91
CA VAL A 90 -22.44 -7.63 5.33
C VAL A 90 -23.72 -8.25 5.90
N GLY A 91 -24.29 -9.20 5.15
CA GLY A 91 -25.44 -9.98 5.60
C GLY A 91 -25.03 -10.92 6.73
N SER A 92 -25.84 -10.95 7.80
CA SER A 92 -25.76 -11.91 8.91
C SER A 92 -25.77 -13.37 8.42
N PRO A 93 -25.18 -14.31 9.19
CA PRO A 93 -25.01 -15.69 8.74
C PRO A 93 -26.32 -16.45 8.86
N GLY A 94 -26.78 -16.97 7.73
CA GLY A 94 -27.83 -17.99 7.67
C GLY A 94 -28.99 -17.57 6.79
N GLU A 95 -28.88 -17.84 5.50
CA GLU A 95 -29.98 -18.43 4.72
C GLU A 95 -29.44 -18.89 3.35
N SER A 96 -29.66 -20.17 3.07
CA SER A 96 -29.39 -20.82 1.80
C SER A 96 -30.26 -20.18 0.72
N GLY A 97 -29.63 -19.57 -0.27
CA GLY A 97 -30.31 -18.91 -1.38
C GLY A 97 -29.48 -18.98 -2.66
N THR A 98 -29.81 -19.94 -3.49
CA THR A 98 -29.34 -20.04 -4.88
C THR A 98 -29.68 -18.75 -5.63
N SER A 99 -28.70 -18.02 -6.18
CA SER A 99 -28.97 -17.05 -7.25
C SER A 99 -27.76 -16.81 -8.16
N GLY A 100 -27.94 -17.25 -9.41
CA GLY A 100 -27.55 -16.57 -10.65
C GLY A 100 -26.13 -16.05 -10.78
N TRP A 101 -25.23 -16.87 -11.34
CA TRP A 101 -24.12 -16.36 -12.14
C TRP A 101 -24.67 -15.71 -13.42
N GLN A 102 -24.98 -14.42 -13.37
CA GLN A 102 -25.13 -13.56 -14.54
C GLN A 102 -23.83 -12.80 -14.79
N GLY A 103 -22.80 -13.55 -15.19
CA GLY A 103 -21.56 -13.00 -15.75
C GLY A 103 -21.74 -12.65 -17.23
N GLY A 104 -22.66 -11.74 -17.55
CA GLY A 104 -22.81 -11.17 -18.88
C GLY A 104 -21.85 -10.00 -19.08
N ALA A 105 -20.55 -10.26 -19.22
CA ALA A 105 -19.62 -9.23 -19.66
C ALA A 105 -19.95 -8.88 -21.11
N THR A 106 -20.53 -7.69 -21.34
CA THR A 106 -20.68 -7.15 -22.68
C THR A 106 -19.27 -7.01 -23.29
N PRO A 107 -18.95 -7.70 -24.40
CA PRO A 107 -17.63 -7.60 -24.98
C PRO A 107 -17.43 -6.16 -25.47
N SER A 108 -16.31 -5.55 -25.05
CA SER A 108 -15.89 -4.24 -25.52
C SER A 108 -15.98 -4.16 -27.05
N PRO A 109 -16.39 -3.01 -27.65
CA PRO A 109 -16.49 -2.85 -29.10
C PRO A 109 -15.16 -3.16 -29.83
N LEU A 110 -14.02 -2.99 -29.16
CA LEU A 110 -12.71 -3.38 -29.68
C LEU A 110 -12.56 -4.90 -29.81
N CYS A 111 -13.16 -5.68 -28.92
CA CYS A 111 -13.14 -7.14 -28.95
C CYS A 111 -13.98 -7.67 -30.12
N LEU A 112 -15.17 -7.11 -30.33
CA LEU A 112 -16.02 -7.44 -31.49
C LEU A 112 -15.33 -7.10 -32.82
N LEU A 113 -14.68 -5.93 -32.89
CA LEU A 113 -13.92 -5.54 -34.08
C LEU A 113 -12.77 -6.51 -34.36
N LEU A 114 -12.02 -6.92 -33.33
CA LEU A 114 -10.92 -7.87 -33.49
C LEU A 114 -11.40 -9.24 -33.98
N LEU A 115 -12.52 -9.74 -33.43
CA LEU A 115 -13.13 -11.01 -33.83
C LEU A 115 -13.58 -11.00 -35.30
N LEU A 116 -14.04 -9.85 -35.82
CA LEU A 116 -14.44 -9.70 -37.22
C LEU A 116 -13.25 -9.53 -38.17
N LEU A 117 -12.18 -8.83 -37.75
CA LEU A 117 -11.02 -8.56 -38.60
C LEU A 117 -10.09 -9.76 -38.77
N LEU A 118 -9.97 -10.62 -37.75
CA LEU A 118 -9.09 -11.80 -37.78
C LEU A 118 -9.38 -12.77 -38.95
N PRO A 119 -10.63 -13.19 -39.23
CA PRO A 119 -10.92 -14.07 -40.36
C PRO A 119 -10.71 -13.37 -41.72
N ILE A 120 -11.00 -12.07 -41.81
CA ILE A 120 -10.78 -11.28 -43.03
C ILE A 120 -9.28 -11.20 -43.35
N LEU A 121 -8.46 -10.93 -42.34
CA LEU A 121 -7.00 -10.88 -42.49
C LEU A 121 -6.38 -12.25 -42.83
N ARG A 122 -6.99 -13.33 -42.34
CA ARG A 122 -6.60 -14.71 -42.70
C ARG A 122 -6.91 -14.99 -44.17
N LEU A 123 -8.05 -14.54 -44.68
CA LEU A 123 -8.46 -14.74 -46.07
C LEU A 123 -7.58 -13.93 -47.05
N LEU A 124 -7.26 -12.69 -46.69
CA LEU A 124 -6.33 -11.82 -47.44
C LEU A 124 -4.88 -12.31 -47.47
N ARG A 125 -4.49 -13.22 -46.57
CA ARG A 125 -3.16 -13.87 -46.59
C ARG A 125 -3.09 -15.12 -47.46
N VAL A 126 -4.24 -15.64 -47.90
CA VAL A 126 -4.35 -16.88 -48.66
C VAL A 126 -4.63 -16.61 -50.15
N LEU A 127 -5.14 -15.42 -50.49
CA LEU A 127 -5.07 -14.85 -51.84
C LEU A 127 -3.70 -14.20 -52.09
#